data_AF-A0A286F704-F1
#
_entry.id   AF-A0A286F704-F1
#
_cell.length_a   1.000
_cell.length_b   1.000
_cell.length_c   1.000
_cell.angle_alpha   90.00
_cell.angle_beta   90.00
_cell.angle_gamma   90.00
#
_symmetry.space_group_name_H-M   'P 1'
#
loop_
_entity.id
_entity.type
_entity.pdbx_description
1 polymer ?
#
loop_
_entity_poly.entity_id
_entity_poly.type
_entity_poly.pdbx_seq_one_letter_code
_entity_poly.pdbx_strand_id
1 'polypeptide(L)'
;MQTEPVTRHSPALPELRFSLNLLYVGRLLLGMKSSSMAVDESLEAFDERIEDVTDELVATELLHEAAVLAGDILDENPSIESSDDTL
;
A
#
# COMPACT_ATOMS: atom_id res chain seq x y z
N MET A 1 -7.09 19.10 12.72
CA MET A 1 -6.36 18.21 11.80
C MET A 1 -7.42 17.25 11.27
N GLN A 2 -7.75 17.30 9.97
CA GLN A 2 -8.64 16.30 9.38
C GLN A 2 -7.87 14.99 9.34
N THR A 3 -8.37 13.97 10.04
CA THR A 3 -7.87 12.61 9.91
C THR A 3 -8.29 12.08 8.54
N GLU A 4 -7.36 11.43 7.83
CA GLU A 4 -7.72 10.69 6.61
C GLU A 4 -8.77 9.63 6.98
N PRO A 5 -9.78 9.41 6.13
CA PRO A 5 -10.76 8.37 6.38
C PRO A 5 -10.07 7.00 6.37
N VAL A 6 -10.34 6.18 7.38
CA VAL A 6 -9.78 4.83 7.48
C VAL A 6 -10.79 3.84 6.92
N THR A 7 -10.33 2.96 6.04
CA THR A 7 -11.13 1.88 5.45
C THR A 7 -10.38 0.57 5.68
N ARG A 8 -11.01 -0.56 5.37
CA ARG A 8 -10.34 -1.88 5.35
C ARG A 8 -9.12 -1.95 4.41
N HIS A 9 -9.00 -1.03 3.44
CA HIS A 9 -7.91 -0.98 2.46
C HIS A 9 -6.76 -0.07 2.91
N SER A 10 -6.99 0.82 3.87
CA SER A 10 -6.01 1.79 4.35
C SER A 10 -4.72 1.17 4.90
N PRO A 11 -4.74 0.02 5.62
CA PRO A 11 -3.51 -0.60 6.12
C PRO A 11 -2.55 -1.09 5.02
N ALA A 12 -3.09 -1.50 3.86
CA ALA A 12 -2.29 -2.06 2.77
C ALA A 12 -1.55 -0.97 1.97
N LEU A 13 -2.09 0.27 1.91
CA LEU A 13 -1.52 1.34 1.10
C LEU A 13 -0.08 1.73 1.50
N PRO A 14 0.25 1.96 2.79
CA PRO A 14 1.63 2.20 3.19
C PRO A 14 2.58 1.04 2.88
N GLU A 15 2.13 -0.20 3.05
CA GLU A 15 2.93 -1.40 2.81
C GLU A 15 3.25 -1.57 1.32
N LEU A 16 2.27 -1.36 0.44
CA LEU A 16 2.46 -1.42 -1.01
C LEU A 16 3.38 -0.31 -1.50
N ARG A 17 3.20 0.93 -1.01
CA ARG A 17 4.10 2.05 -1.33
C ARG A 17 5.53 1.81 -0.86
N PHE A 18 5.70 1.25 0.34
CA PHE A 18 7.02 0.91 0.86
C PHE A 18 7.68 -0.20 0.03
N SER A 19 6.92 -1.25 -0.30
CA SER A 19 7.40 -2.37 -1.10
C SER A 19 7.84 -1.92 -2.50
N LEU A 20 7.05 -1.06 -3.15
CA LEU A 20 7.36 -0.48 -4.45
C LEU A 20 8.67 0.33 -4.42
N ASN A 21 8.86 1.15 -3.39
CA ASN A 21 10.11 1.90 -3.20
C ASN A 21 11.32 0.96 -3.06
N LEU A 22 11.17 -0.12 -2.30
CA LEU A 22 12.25 -1.10 -2.11
C LEU A 22 12.59 -1.82 -3.42
N LEU A 23 11.58 -2.14 -4.25
CA LEU A 23 11.79 -2.73 -5.57
C LEU A 23 12.56 -1.78 -6.50
N TYR A 24 12.20 -0.49 -6.55
CA TYR A 24 12.94 0.49 -7.34
C TYR A 24 14.39 0.64 -6.88
N VAL A 25 14.64 0.64 -5.57
CA VAL A 25 16.01 0.67 -5.02
C VAL A 25 16.77 -0.60 -5.39
N GLY A 26 16.15 -1.77 -5.27
CA GLY A 26 16.73 -3.06 -5.65
C GLY A 26 17.13 -3.09 -7.12
N ARG A 27 16.21 -2.68 -8.01
CA ARG A 27 16.44 -2.54 -9.44
C ARG A 27 17.60 -1.58 -9.74
N LEU A 28 17.64 -0.42 -9.08
CA LEU A 28 18.73 0.56 -9.24
C LEU A 28 20.08 -0.05 -8.86
N LEU A 29 20.18 -0.66 -7.67
CA LEU A 29 21.40 -1.28 -7.18
C LEU A 29 21.88 -2.42 -8.09
N LEU A 30 20.94 -3.18 -8.65
CA LEU A 30 21.24 -4.23 -9.60
C LEU A 30 21.78 -3.67 -10.92
N GLY A 31 21.20 -2.59 -11.43
CA GLY A 31 21.67 -1.90 -12.64
C GLY A 31 23.05 -1.23 -12.49
N MET A 32 23.47 -0.93 -11.26
CA MET A 32 24.83 -0.45 -10.97
C MET A 32 25.88 -1.58 -10.99
N LYS A 33 25.45 -2.84 -10.89
CA LYS A 33 26.32 -4.02 -11.00
C LYS A 33 26.59 -4.30 -12.48
N SER A 34 27.82 -4.69 -12.84
CA SER A 34 28.25 -4.82 -14.25
C SER A 34 27.32 -5.69 -15.10
N SER A 35 27.07 -5.28 -16.35
CA SER A 35 26.24 -6.00 -17.33
C SER A 35 26.78 -7.41 -17.57
N SER A 36 26.05 -8.37 -17.02
CA SER A 36 26.14 -9.81 -17.27
C SER A 36 24.75 -10.26 -17.69
N MET A 37 24.62 -11.28 -18.54
CA MET A 37 23.30 -11.79 -18.93
C MET A 37 22.43 -12.19 -17.74
N ALA A 38 23.04 -12.65 -16.64
CA ALA A 38 22.31 -12.97 -15.40
C ALA A 38 21.76 -11.72 -14.67
N VAL A 39 22.39 -10.56 -14.87
CA VAL A 39 21.91 -9.27 -14.36
C VAL A 39 20.73 -8.78 -15.19
N ASP A 40 20.73 -9.01 -16.50
CA ASP A 40 19.63 -8.61 -17.39
C ASP A 40 18.33 -9.39 -17.09
N GLU A 41 18.40 -10.71 -16.92
CA GLU A 41 17.25 -11.54 -16.52
C GLU A 41 16.70 -11.14 -15.13
N SER A 42 17.61 -10.82 -14.20
CA SER A 42 17.22 -10.33 -12.87
C SER A 42 16.55 -8.95 -12.95
N LEU A 43 16.99 -8.06 -13.86
CA LEU A 43 16.37 -6.75 -14.05
C LEU A 43 14.96 -6.88 -14.63
N GLU A 44 14.74 -7.79 -15.58
CA GLU A 44 13.42 -8.07 -16.14
C GLU A 44 12.46 -8.59 -15.07
N ALA A 45 12.91 -9.49 -14.19
CA ALA A 45 12.10 -9.96 -13.06
C ALA A 45 11.76 -8.84 -12.05
N PHE A 46 12.66 -7.88 -11.85
CA PHE A 46 12.36 -6.68 -11.04
C PHE A 46 11.34 -5.78 -11.74
N ASP A 47 11.44 -5.60 -13.05
CA ASP A 47 10.52 -4.76 -13.82
C ASP A 47 9.11 -5.37 -13.83
N GLU A 48 8.96 -6.68 -14.03
CA GLU A 48 7.69 -7.41 -13.91
C GLU A 48 7.11 -7.27 -12.49
N ARG A 49 7.96 -7.42 -11.45
CA ARG A 49 7.49 -7.30 -10.08
C ARG A 49 7.08 -5.87 -9.70
N ILE A 50 7.72 -4.87 -10.28
CA ILE A 50 7.36 -3.46 -10.12
C ILE A 50 5.99 -3.21 -10.75
N GLU A 51 5.72 -3.78 -11.93
CA GLU A 51 4.41 -3.70 -12.59
C GLU A 51 3.31 -4.33 -11.71
N ASP A 52 3.50 -5.58 -11.26
CA ASP A 52 2.56 -6.29 -10.38
C ASP A 52 2.16 -5.47 -9.13
N VAL A 53 3.16 -4.93 -8.42
CA VAL A 53 2.93 -4.16 -7.18
C VAL A 53 2.32 -2.80 -7.49
N THR A 54 2.63 -2.21 -8.65
CA THR A 54 2.02 -0.95 -9.09
C THR A 54 0.54 -1.15 -9.38
N ASP A 55 0.17 -2.22 -10.08
CA ASP A 55 -1.22 -2.58 -10.37
C ASP A 55 -2.00 -2.84 -9.09
N GLU A 56 -1.41 -3.58 -8.14
CA GLU A 56 -2.02 -3.82 -6.83
C GLU A 56 -2.21 -2.53 -6.02
N LEU A 57 -1.21 -1.64 -6.02
CA LEU A 57 -1.29 -0.33 -5.36
C LEU A 57 -2.43 0.51 -5.94
N VAL A 58 -2.49 0.64 -7.26
CA VAL A 58 -3.54 1.43 -7.95
C VAL A 58 -4.92 0.83 -7.69
N ALA A 59 -5.06 -0.50 -7.77
CA ALA A 59 -6.32 -1.17 -7.46
C ALA A 59 -6.76 -0.93 -6.01
N THR A 60 -5.81 -0.98 -5.06
CA THR A 60 -6.08 -0.74 -3.64
C THR A 60 -6.45 0.71 -3.37
N GLU A 61 -5.83 1.68 -4.03
CA GLU A 61 -6.19 3.10 -3.95
C GLU A 61 -7.61 3.33 -4.46
N LEU A 62 -7.97 2.75 -5.61
CA LEU A 62 -9.33 2.82 -6.15
C LEU A 62 -10.37 2.19 -5.22
N LEU A 63 -10.05 1.04 -4.62
CA LEU A 63 -10.94 0.39 -3.64
C LEU A 63 -11.09 1.22 -2.37
N HIS A 64 -10.01 1.85 -1.91
CA HIS A 64 -10.04 2.78 -0.79
C HIS A 64 -10.95 3.98 -1.08
N GLU A 65 -10.76 4.65 -2.23
CA GLU A 65 -11.58 5.80 -2.64
C GLU A 65 -13.05 5.41 -2.83
N ALA A 66 -13.32 4.25 -3.42
CA ALA A 66 -14.67 3.73 -3.57
C ALA A 66 -15.34 3.43 -2.21
N ALA A 67 -14.60 2.86 -1.26
CA ALA A 67 -15.08 2.63 0.10
C ALA A 67 -15.41 3.94 0.82
N VAL A 68 -14.54 4.94 0.70
CA VAL A 68 -14.80 6.29 1.22
C VAL A 68 -16.06 6.89 0.61
N LEU A 69 -16.23 6.79 -0.71
CA LEU A 69 -17.42 7.31 -1.42
C LEU A 69 -18.71 6.58 -1.01
N ALA A 70 -18.62 5.27 -0.76
CA ALA A 70 -19.73 4.45 -0.29
C ALA A 70 -20.06 4.66 1.20
N GLY A 71 -19.21 5.38 1.94
CA GLY A 71 -19.33 5.53 3.39
C GLY A 71 -18.90 4.30 4.18
N ASP A 72 -18.16 3.37 3.57
CA ASP A 72 -17.54 2.21 4.23
C ASP A 72 -16.25 2.63 4.96
N ILE A 73 -16.42 3.52 5.93
CA ILE A 73 -15.35 4.09 6.76
C ILE A 73 -15.39 3.39 8.12
N LEU A 74 -14.23 2.95 8.59
CA LEU A 74 -14.05 2.41 9.92
C LEU A 74 -13.97 3.57 10.92
N ASP A 75 -14.91 3.63 11.86
CA ASP A 75 -14.82 4.57 12.97
C ASP A 75 -13.62 4.20 13.86
N GLU A 76 -12.59 5.05 13.92
CA GLU A 76 -11.49 4.92 14.90
C GLU A 76 -11.92 5.28 16.34
N ASN A 77 -13.22 5.31 16.63
CA ASN A 77 -13.72 5.57 17.97
C ASN A 77 -14.29 4.28 18.54
N PRO A 78 -13.52 3.50 19.34
CA PRO A 78 -14.16 2.68 20.35
C PRO A 78 -14.90 3.69 21.22
N SER A 79 -16.21 3.82 20.98
CA SER A 79 -17.13 4.47 21.90
C SER A 79 -16.69 4.04 23.29
N ILE A 80 -16.15 4.98 24.05
CA ILE A 80 -16.10 4.91 25.50
C ILE A 80 -17.54 4.57 25.84
N GLU A 81 -17.81 3.29 26.13
CA GLU A 81 -19.01 2.90 26.85
C GLU A 81 -18.86 3.59 28.19
N SER A 82 -19.32 4.84 28.24
CA SER A 82 -19.72 5.46 29.48
C SER A 82 -20.85 4.58 29.98
N SER A 83 -20.48 3.58 30.78
CA SER A 83 -21.35 2.92 31.74
C SER A 83 -21.77 3.96 32.76
N ASP A 84 -22.51 4.96 32.30
CA ASP A 84 -23.29 5.88 33.09
C ASP A 84 -24.74 5.49 32.80
N ASP A 85 -25.13 4.35 33.37
CA ASP A 85 -26.53 4.02 33.55
C ASP A 85 -26.74 3.52 34.99
N THR A 86 -26.96 4.52 35.84
CA THR A 86 -27.94 4.58 36.91
C THR A 86 -28.53 3.27 37.48
N LEU A 87 -28.27 3.02 38.77
CA LEU A 87 -29.26 3.10 39.87
C LEU A 87 -28.60 2.92 41.25
#